data_AF-A0A4R2AY91-F1
#
_entry.id   AF-A0A4R2AY91-F1
#
_cell.length_a   1.000
_cell.length_b   1.000
_cell.length_c   1.000
_cell.angle_alpha   90.00
_cell.angle_beta   90.00
_cell.angle_gamma   90.00
#
_symmetry.space_group_name_H-M   'P 1'
#
loop_
_entity.id
_entity.type
_entity.pdbx_description
1 polymer ?
#
loop_
_entity_poly.entity_id
_entity_poly.type
_entity_poly.pdbx_seq_one_letter_code
_entity_poly.pdbx_strand_id
1 'polypeptide(L)'
;MYSRIESYFISLVNKALSEPGQRAEERDLSQVTDRTKKRKSPIEPSSEFKSREELVSRLNDSRGKVIAVLNKTDPGTLLDKSIFHPAFGMLSLKQTLEFIGSLELRHIGQIEEIKQYLRG
;
A
#
# COMPACT_ATOMS: atom_id res chain seq x y z
N MET A 1 6.94 8.29 7.31
CA MET A 1 5.48 8.11 7.27
C MET A 1 5.08 7.01 6.30
N TYR A 2 5.55 7.06 5.04
CA TYR A 2 5.32 6.10 3.95
C TYR A 2 5.40 4.61 4.33
N SER A 3 6.45 4.19 5.04
CA SER A 3 6.71 2.76 5.29
C SER A 3 5.69 2.03 6.17
N ARG A 4 4.95 2.66 7.11
CA ARG A 4 4.22 1.89 8.14
C ARG A 4 3.00 1.16 7.60
N ILE A 5 2.18 1.81 6.76
CA ILE A 5 0.96 1.19 6.22
C ILE A 5 1.31 0.13 5.17
N GLU A 6 2.29 0.41 4.31
CA GLU A 6 2.79 -0.53 3.30
C GLU A 6 3.47 -1.74 3.95
N SER A 7 4.33 -1.51 4.96
CA SER A 7 4.95 -2.60 5.72
C SER A 7 3.91 -3.43 6.49
N TYR A 8 2.84 -2.80 6.98
CA TYR A 8 1.71 -3.51 7.59
C TYR A 8 1.04 -4.44 6.57
N PHE A 9 0.67 -3.95 5.38
CA PHE A 9 0.08 -4.80 4.35
C PHE A 9 1.04 -5.90 3.87
N ILE A 10 2.32 -5.61 3.74
CA ILE A 10 3.33 -6.64 3.41
C ILE A 10 3.42 -7.70 4.50
N SER A 11 3.32 -7.33 5.78
CA SER A 11 3.28 -8.32 6.86
C SER A 11 2.06 -9.22 6.79
N LEU A 12 0.89 -8.67 6.43
CA LEU A 12 -0.33 -9.44 6.21
C LEU A 12 -0.19 -10.37 5.01
N VAL A 13 0.40 -9.90 3.91
CA VAL A 13 0.68 -10.73 2.73
C VAL A 13 1.59 -11.91 3.08
N ASN A 14 2.71 -11.67 3.76
CA ASN A 14 3.62 -12.74 4.17
C ASN A 14 2.96 -13.75 5.12
N LYS A 15 2.11 -13.27 6.03
CA LYS A 15 1.32 -14.13 6.92
C LYS A 15 0.36 -15.01 6.11
N ALA A 16 -0.43 -14.41 5.23
CA ALA A 16 -1.39 -15.12 4.39
C ALA A 16 -0.69 -16.14 3.46
N LEU A 17 0.52 -15.84 2.97
CA LEU A 17 1.30 -16.78 2.18
C LEU A 17 1.67 -18.06 2.95
N SER A 18 1.81 -17.98 4.28
CA SER A 18 2.14 -19.11 5.15
C SER A 18 0.91 -19.91 5.63
N GLU A 19 -0.30 -19.41 5.40
CA GLU A 19 -1.56 -20.00 5.89
C GLU A 19 -2.43 -20.52 4.73
N PRO A 20 -3.36 -21.48 4.96
CA PRO A 20 -4.40 -21.79 3.98
C PRO A 20 -5.18 -20.52 3.62
N GLY A 21 -5.49 -20.35 2.34
CA GLY A 21 -6.20 -19.16 1.85
C GLY A 21 -7.50 -19.48 1.16
N GLN A 22 -8.25 -18.43 0.87
CA GLN A 22 -9.44 -18.49 0.03
C GLN A 22 -9.36 -17.42 -1.05
N ARG A 23 -9.96 -17.70 -2.21
CA ARG A 23 -10.18 -16.71 -3.26
C ARG A 23 -11.09 -15.59 -2.75
N ALA A 24 -10.87 -14.40 -3.28
CA ALA A 24 -11.76 -13.26 -3.11
C ALA A 24 -12.29 -12.82 -4.48
N GLU A 25 -13.49 -12.25 -4.48
CA GLU A 25 -14.02 -11.55 -5.65
C GLU A 25 -13.19 -10.28 -5.93
N GLU A 26 -12.97 -9.99 -7.21
CA GLU A 26 -12.24 -8.79 -7.63
C GLU A 26 -13.01 -7.53 -7.18
N ARG A 27 -12.32 -6.64 -6.46
CA ARG A 27 -12.86 -5.35 -6.00
C ARG A 27 -12.37 -4.18 -6.86
N ASP A 28 -13.22 -3.15 -7.04
CA ASP A 28 -12.81 -1.90 -7.67
C ASP A 28 -11.93 -1.05 -6.73
N LEU A 29 -10.69 -0.80 -7.14
CA LEU A 29 -9.70 0.00 -6.42
C LEU A 29 -9.55 1.43 -7.00
N SER A 30 -10.35 1.83 -7.99
CA SER A 30 -10.31 3.17 -8.61
C SER A 30 -10.40 4.31 -7.59
N GLN A 31 -11.13 4.08 -6.50
CA GLN A 31 -11.33 5.04 -5.42
C GLN A 31 -10.07 5.32 -4.59
N VAL A 32 -9.01 4.53 -4.73
CA VAL A 32 -7.76 4.73 -3.98
C VAL A 32 -7.04 5.98 -4.47
N THR A 33 -7.00 6.21 -5.78
CA THR A 33 -6.27 7.35 -6.38
C THR A 33 -7.10 8.62 -6.46
N ASP A 34 -8.42 8.54 -6.26
CA ASP A 34 -9.31 9.71 -6.23
C ASP A 34 -8.97 10.65 -5.06
N ARG A 35 -8.37 11.80 -5.39
CA ARG A 35 -7.96 12.84 -4.43
C ARG A 35 -9.13 13.66 -3.87
N THR A 36 -10.30 13.62 -4.51
CA THR A 36 -11.52 14.29 -3.99
C THR A 36 -12.11 13.56 -2.79
N LYS A 37 -11.82 12.25 -2.66
CA LYS A 37 -12.26 11.42 -1.54
C LYS A 37 -11.20 11.39 -0.44
N LYS A 38 -11.51 12.02 0.70
CA LYS A 38 -10.68 11.97 1.91
C LYS A 38 -11.14 10.81 2.79
N ARG A 39 -10.24 9.90 3.14
CA ARG A 39 -10.46 8.87 4.16
C ARG A 39 -9.47 9.06 5.32
N LYS A 40 -9.96 8.88 6.54
CA LYS A 40 -9.10 8.88 7.74
C LYS A 40 -8.31 7.56 7.76
N SER A 41 -6.98 7.66 7.78
CA SER A 41 -6.11 6.49 7.99
C SER A 41 -6.20 6.04 9.44
N PRO A 42 -6.21 4.72 9.73
CA PRO A 42 -6.11 4.21 11.10
C PRO A 42 -4.73 4.47 11.71
N ILE A 43 -3.71 4.72 10.88
CA ILE A 43 -2.34 5.02 11.31
C ILE A 43 -2.09 6.52 11.10
N GLU A 44 -1.83 7.24 12.18
CA GLU A 44 -1.47 8.65 12.13
C GLU A 44 0.02 8.85 11.75
N PRO A 45 0.34 9.93 11.02
CA PRO A 45 1.72 10.35 10.82
C PRO A 45 2.46 10.58 12.15
N SER A 46 3.74 10.23 12.20
CA SER A 46 4.62 10.80 13.24
C SER A 46 4.82 12.29 12.94
N SER A 47 4.72 13.13 13.97
CA SER A 47 5.01 14.56 13.93
C SER A 47 6.50 14.88 13.94
N GLU A 48 7.37 13.87 14.13
CA GLU A 48 8.81 14.07 14.11
C GLU A 48 9.28 14.39 12.70
N PHE A 49 10.12 15.40 12.60
CA PHE A 49 10.83 15.76 11.38
C PHE A 49 11.64 14.56 10.84
N LYS A 50 11.67 14.43 9.51
CA LYS A 50 12.43 13.40 8.80
C LYS A 50 13.13 14.07 7.63
N SER A 51 14.41 13.78 7.45
CA SER A 51 15.15 14.31 6.31
C SER A 51 14.64 13.70 5.00
N ARG A 52 14.97 14.35 3.89
CA ARG A 52 14.67 13.82 2.56
C ARG A 52 15.30 12.44 2.36
N GLU A 53 16.56 12.28 2.79
CA GLU A 53 17.33 11.04 2.66
C GLU A 53 16.66 9.90 3.43
N GLU A 54 16.18 10.19 4.65
CA GLU A 54 15.46 9.23 5.48
C GLU A 54 14.13 8.80 4.83
N LEU A 55 13.38 9.75 4.26
CA LEU A 55 12.12 9.47 3.58
C LEU A 55 12.34 8.62 2.31
N VAL A 56 13.36 8.93 1.51
CA VAL A 56 13.73 8.17 0.30
C VAL A 56 14.20 6.77 0.67
N SER A 57 15.03 6.64 1.70
CA SER A 57 15.48 5.33 2.21
C SER A 57 14.29 4.45 2.62
N ARG A 58 13.37 4.98 3.42
CA ARG A 58 12.15 4.26 3.84
C ARG A 58 11.25 3.86 2.68
N LEU A 59 11.18 4.68 1.62
CA LEU A 59 10.42 4.35 0.41
C LEU A 59 11.08 3.18 -0.34
N ASN A 60 12.39 3.23 -0.53
CA ASN A 60 13.15 2.16 -1.18
C ASN A 60 13.06 0.85 -0.42
N ASP A 61 13.13 0.88 0.91
CA ASP A 61 12.96 -0.29 1.76
C ASP A 61 11.57 -0.93 1.58
N SER A 62 10.52 -0.09 1.52
CA SER A 62 9.15 -0.57 1.31
C SER A 62 9.00 -1.23 -0.07
N ARG A 63 9.50 -0.57 -1.11
CA ARG A 63 9.52 -1.08 -2.49
C ARG A 63 10.30 -2.40 -2.60
N GLY A 64 11.45 -2.51 -1.93
CA GLY A 64 12.25 -3.72 -1.91
C GLY A 64 11.48 -4.92 -1.33
N LYS A 65 10.66 -4.70 -0.28
CA LYS A 65 9.83 -5.76 0.30
C LYS A 65 8.70 -6.21 -0.63
N VAL A 66 8.05 -5.27 -1.33
CA VAL A 66 7.03 -5.58 -2.35
C VAL A 66 7.64 -6.45 -3.47
N ILE A 67 8.80 -6.03 -4.00
CA ILE A 67 9.52 -6.76 -5.04
C ILE A 67 9.93 -8.16 -4.54
N ALA A 68 10.39 -8.27 -3.30
CA ALA A 68 10.77 -9.56 -2.72
C ALA A 68 9.59 -10.54 -2.64
N VAL A 69 8.37 -10.08 -2.35
CA VAL A 69 7.16 -10.92 -2.38
C VAL A 69 6.87 -11.37 -3.81
N LEU A 70 6.87 -10.45 -4.77
CA LEU A 70 6.60 -10.74 -6.18
C LEU A 70 7.58 -11.76 -6.77
N ASN A 71 8.87 -11.66 -6.44
CA ASN A 71 9.90 -12.56 -6.96
C ASN A 71 9.84 -13.97 -6.36
N LYS A 72 9.21 -14.13 -5.18
CA LYS A 72 9.18 -15.40 -4.44
C LYS A 72 7.84 -16.13 -4.53
N THR A 73 6.83 -15.51 -5.14
CA THR A 73 5.46 -16.02 -5.13
C THR A 73 4.94 -16.18 -6.54
N ASP A 74 4.42 -17.37 -6.84
CA ASP A 74 3.73 -17.63 -8.10
C ASP A 74 2.46 -16.76 -8.24
N PRO A 75 2.19 -16.17 -9.43
CA PRO A 75 1.00 -15.34 -9.65
C PRO A 75 -0.34 -16.02 -9.32
N GLY A 76 -0.47 -17.33 -9.53
CA GLY A 76 -1.68 -18.08 -9.15
C GLY A 76 -1.89 -18.10 -7.64
N THR A 77 -0.80 -18.25 -6.87
CA THR A 77 -0.85 -18.20 -5.39
C THR A 77 -1.35 -16.84 -4.89
N LEU A 78 -1.01 -15.75 -5.58
CA LEU A 78 -1.49 -14.41 -5.23
C LEU A 78 -2.99 -14.21 -5.46
N LEU A 79 -3.60 -15.01 -6.35
CA LEU A 79 -5.04 -15.00 -6.62
C LEU A 79 -5.82 -15.92 -5.68
N ASP A 80 -5.21 -17.02 -5.27
CA ASP A 80 -5.85 -18.06 -4.43
C ASP A 80 -5.93 -17.70 -2.95
N LYS A 81 -5.29 -16.61 -2.55
CA LYS A 81 -5.21 -16.15 -1.17
C LYS A 81 -5.72 -14.72 -1.04
N SER A 82 -6.31 -14.40 0.10
CA SER A 82 -6.91 -13.10 0.35
C SER A 82 -6.73 -12.63 1.80
N ILE A 83 -6.80 -11.32 1.99
CA ILE A 83 -6.78 -10.65 3.29
C ILE A 83 -7.95 -9.68 3.40
N PHE A 84 -8.40 -9.41 4.62
CA PHE A 84 -9.45 -8.42 4.85
C PHE A 84 -8.89 -7.00 4.84
N HIS A 85 -9.45 -6.14 3.98
CA HIS A 85 -9.21 -4.71 3.95
C HIS A 85 -10.43 -3.94 4.50
N PRO A 86 -10.28 -3.03 5.49
CA PRO A 86 -11.39 -2.34 6.13
C PRO A 86 -12.33 -1.57 5.18
N ALA A 87 -11.79 -1.01 4.09
CA ALA A 87 -12.57 -0.22 3.14
C ALA A 87 -13.09 -0.99 1.92
N PHE A 88 -12.51 -2.15 1.60
CA PHE A 88 -12.77 -2.87 0.35
C PHE A 88 -13.27 -4.30 0.56
N GLY A 89 -13.29 -4.78 1.81
CA GLY A 89 -13.62 -6.16 2.14
C GLY A 89 -12.45 -7.09 1.86
N MET A 90 -12.72 -8.34 1.51
CA MET A 90 -11.67 -9.30 1.13
C MET A 90 -11.02 -8.87 -0.18
N LEU A 91 -9.70 -8.76 -0.17
CA LEU A 91 -8.86 -8.51 -1.34
C LEU A 91 -7.95 -9.72 -1.56
N SER A 92 -7.77 -10.14 -2.81
CA SER A 92 -6.69 -11.09 -3.12
C SER A 92 -5.33 -10.49 -2.78
N LEU A 93 -4.29 -11.32 -2.64
CA LEU A 93 -2.94 -10.81 -2.40
C LEU A 93 -2.47 -9.96 -3.59
N LYS A 94 -2.86 -10.33 -4.83
CA LYS A 94 -2.66 -9.48 -6.02
C LYS A 94 -3.29 -8.10 -5.81
N GLN A 95 -4.57 -8.03 -5.47
CA GLN A 95 -5.27 -6.75 -5.27
C GLN A 95 -4.70 -5.93 -4.10
N THR A 96 -4.18 -6.61 -3.07
CA THR A 96 -3.46 -5.94 -1.97
C THR A 96 -2.18 -5.27 -2.45
N LEU A 97 -1.40 -5.94 -3.32
CA LEU A 97 -0.19 -5.36 -3.91
C LEU A 97 -0.53 -4.20 -4.86
N GLU A 98 -1.61 -4.31 -5.64
CA GLU A 98 -2.13 -3.22 -6.48
C GLU A 98 -2.60 -2.02 -5.66
N PHE A 99 -3.24 -2.28 -4.52
CA PHE A 99 -3.62 -1.25 -3.55
C PHE A 99 -2.40 -0.50 -3.02
N ILE A 100 -1.31 -1.20 -2.67
CA ILE A 100 -0.05 -0.57 -2.24
C ILE A 100 0.48 0.37 -3.34
N GLY A 101 0.57 -0.09 -4.59
CA GLY A 101 1.01 0.76 -5.69
C GLY A 101 0.10 1.97 -5.94
N SER A 102 -1.21 1.79 -5.81
CA SER A 102 -2.19 2.87 -5.95
C SER A 102 -2.06 3.92 -4.83
N LEU A 103 -1.74 3.51 -3.61
CA LEU A 103 -1.44 4.44 -2.51
C LEU A 103 -0.20 5.28 -2.79
N GLU A 104 0.86 4.69 -3.34
CA GLU A 104 2.08 5.44 -3.72
C GLU A 104 1.75 6.54 -4.74
N LEU A 105 0.99 6.21 -5.79
CA LEU A 105 0.52 7.19 -6.78
C LEU A 105 -0.30 8.31 -6.13
N ARG A 106 -1.21 7.95 -5.21
CA ARG A 106 -2.02 8.91 -4.47
C ARG A 106 -1.16 9.86 -3.62
N HIS A 107 -0.06 9.38 -3.04
CA HIS A 107 0.86 10.21 -2.27
C HIS A 107 1.71 11.13 -3.15
N ILE A 108 2.12 10.69 -4.34
CA ILE A 108 2.80 11.56 -5.31
C ILE A 108 1.90 12.76 -5.64
N GLY A 109 0.61 12.52 -5.89
CA GLY A 109 -0.37 13.60 -6.10
C GLY A 109 -0.42 14.58 -4.92
N GLN A 110 -0.39 14.08 -3.68
CA GLN A 110 -0.34 14.93 -2.47
C GLN A 110 0.93 15.78 -2.38
N ILE A 111 2.08 15.23 -2.75
CA ILE A 111 3.34 15.97 -2.77
C ILE A 111 3.27 17.10 -3.80
N GLU A 112 2.73 16.84 -4.99
CA GLU A 112 2.57 17.87 -6.02
C GLU A 112 1.56 18.95 -5.62
N GLU A 113 0.44 18.59 -5.00
CA GLU A 113 -0.53 19.56 -4.42
C GLU A 113 0.16 20.49 -3.40
N ILE A 114 0.96 19.94 -2.49
CA ILE A 114 1.69 20.72 -1.48
C ILE A 114 2.72 21.62 -2.16
N LYS A 115 3.48 21.11 -3.13
CA LYS A 115 4.48 21.90 -3.87
C LYS A 115 3.84 23.05 -4.63
N GLN A 116 2.66 22.86 -5.20
CA GLN A 116 1.89 23.92 -5.84
C GLN A 116 1.43 24.95 -4.81
N TYR A 117 0.88 24.51 -3.68
CA TYR A 117 0.45 25.40 -2.59
C TYR A 117 1.60 26.25 -2.03
N LEU A 118 2.80 25.71 -1.90
CA LEU A 118 3.98 26.44 -1.41
C LEU A 118 4.63 27.36 -2.44
N ARG A 119 4.26 27.25 -3.72
CA ARG A 119 4.75 28.11 -4.81
C ARG A 119 3.85 29.33 -5.07
N GLY A 120 2.61 29.31 -4.57
CA GLY A 120 1.68 30.45 -4.59
C GLY A 120 1.80 31.26 -3.32
#